data_AF-A0A9N7YQ25-F1
#
_entry.id   AF-A0A9N7YQ25-F1
#
_cell.length_a   1.000
_cell.length_b   1.000
_cell.length_c   1.000
_cell.angle_alpha   90.00
_cell.angle_beta   90.00
_cell.angle_gamma   90.00
#
_symmetry.space_group_name_H-M   'P 1'
#
loop_
_entity.id
_entity.type
_entity.pdbx_description
1 polymer ?
#
loop_
_entity_poly.entity_id
_entity_poly.type
_entity_poly.pdbx_seq_one_letter_code
_entity_poly.pdbx_strand_id
1 'polypeptide(L)'
;MMNTIKAIKNAIVCLVLLPRFLVAAVMFWLLDFICIRKRVLFRMREQEGDAIDPPLCISDSNRLFSLESLKAVWHGHKLDFLKAAHLGHGAPNTEVVQLQDQRRSRILDYVKDKRPLILNFGSCT
;
A
#
# COMPACT_ATOMS: atom_id res chain seq x y z
N MET A 1 -3.46 -25.83 -24.65
CA MET A 1 -2.49 -24.74 -24.93
C MET A 1 -2.87 -23.41 -24.26
N MET A 2 -4.14 -22.98 -24.26
CA MET A 2 -4.53 -21.69 -23.64
C MET A 2 -4.46 -21.68 -22.09
N ASN A 3 -4.69 -22.82 -21.44
CA ASN A 3 -4.61 -22.95 -19.97
C ASN A 3 -3.17 -22.95 -19.44
N THR A 4 -2.22 -23.51 -20.20
CA THR A 4 -0.80 -23.53 -19.81
C THR A 4 -0.18 -22.14 -19.90
N ILE A 5 -0.53 -21.35 -20.90
CA ILE A 5 -0.07 -19.96 -21.04
C ILE A 5 -0.57 -19.10 -19.86
N LYS A 6 -1.84 -19.25 -19.45
CA LYS A 6 -2.38 -18.56 -18.28
C LYS A 6 -1.66 -18.97 -16.99
N ALA A 7 -1.40 -20.26 -16.81
CA ALA A 7 -0.68 -20.77 -15.64
C ALA A 7 0.75 -20.23 -15.56
N ILE A 8 1.47 -20.18 -16.69
CA ILE A 8 2.83 -19.63 -16.75
C ILE A 8 2.84 -18.14 -16.41
N LYS A 9 1.91 -17.35 -16.97
CA LYS A 9 1.81 -15.92 -16.64
C LYS A 9 1.55 -15.71 -15.14
N ASN A 10 0.64 -16.50 -14.56
CA ASN A 10 0.37 -16.44 -13.12
C ASN A 10 1.59 -16.84 -12.28
N ALA A 11 2.33 -17.88 -12.69
CA ALA A 11 3.53 -18.32 -12.00
C ALA A 11 4.62 -17.23 -11.99
N ILE A 12 4.82 -16.55 -13.13
CA ILE A 12 5.76 -15.43 -13.24
C ILE A 12 5.35 -14.27 -12.31
N VAL A 13 4.06 -13.93 -12.29
CA VAL A 13 3.54 -12.90 -11.38
C VAL A 13 3.79 -13.28 -9.91
N CYS A 14 3.51 -14.52 -9.53
CA CYS A 14 3.81 -15.00 -8.18
C CYS A 14 5.30 -14.95 -7.87
N LEU A 15 6.17 -15.34 -8.79
CA LEU A 15 7.62 -15.34 -8.61
C LEU A 15 8.18 -13.92 -8.38
N VAL A 16 7.58 -12.91 -9.01
CA VAL A 16 7.99 -11.50 -8.85
C VAL A 16 7.38 -10.86 -7.58
N LEU A 17 6.15 -11.21 -7.24
CA LEU A 17 5.42 -10.59 -6.12
C LEU A 17 5.73 -11.24 -4.77
N LEU A 18 5.95 -12.55 -4.73
CA LEU A 18 6.14 -13.30 -3.49
C LEU A 18 7.36 -12.81 -2.68
N PRO A 19 8.55 -12.54 -3.27
CA PRO A 19 9.69 -12.04 -2.51
C PRO A 19 9.39 -10.71 -1.82
N ARG A 20 8.74 -9.78 -2.53
CA ARG A 20 8.34 -8.47 -1.97
C ARG A 20 7.33 -8.64 -0.83
N PHE A 21 6.37 -9.54 -0.99
CA PHE A 21 5.39 -9.87 0.04
C PHE A 21 6.05 -10.45 1.29
N LEU A 22 6.99 -11.40 1.13
CA LEU A 22 7.71 -12.01 2.24
C LEU A 22 8.54 -10.97 3.01
N VAL A 23 9.23 -10.06 2.31
CA VAL A 23 9.97 -8.97 2.96
C VAL A 23 9.03 -8.08 3.78
N ALA A 24 7.88 -7.68 3.23
CA ALA A 24 6.89 -6.88 3.97
C ALA A 24 6.35 -7.62 5.21
N ALA A 25 6.07 -8.92 5.07
CA ALA A 25 5.63 -9.77 6.18
C ALA A 25 6.68 -9.85 7.29
N VAL A 26 7.95 -10.06 6.94
CA VAL A 26 9.08 -10.07 7.90
C VAL A 26 9.20 -8.70 8.58
N MET A 27 9.06 -7.60 7.84
CA MET A 27 9.11 -6.25 8.42
C MET A 27 7.99 -6.02 9.44
N PHE A 28 6.75 -6.40 9.11
CA PHE A 28 5.63 -6.32 10.05
C PHE A 28 5.88 -7.17 11.31
N TRP A 29 6.42 -8.37 11.14
CA TRP A 29 6.75 -9.25 12.26
C TRP A 29 7.84 -8.66 13.16
N LEU A 30 8.91 -8.10 12.58
CA LEU A 30 9.99 -7.45 13.33
C LEU A 30 9.49 -6.21 14.09
N LEU A 31 8.64 -5.40 13.46
CA LEU A 31 8.04 -4.23 14.11
C LEU A 31 7.15 -4.65 15.29
N ASP A 32 6.30 -5.67 15.11
CA ASP A 32 5.50 -6.22 16.21
C ASP A 32 6.39 -6.78 17.32
N PHE A 33 7.48 -7.48 16.98
CA PHE A 33 8.42 -7.98 17.97
C PHE A 33 9.06 -6.85 18.79
N ILE A 34 9.50 -5.76 18.14
CA ILE A 34 10.04 -4.57 18.82
C ILE A 34 8.98 -3.94 19.73
N CYS A 35 7.74 -3.80 19.24
CA CYS A 35 6.63 -3.25 20.01
C CYS A 35 6.30 -4.10 21.24
N ILE A 36 6.23 -5.43 21.09
CA ILE A 36 5.99 -6.37 22.19
C ILE A 36 7.14 -6.31 23.20
N ARG A 37 8.40 -6.31 22.76
CA ARG A 37 9.57 -6.24 23.66
C ARG A 37 9.60 -4.93 24.44
N LYS A 38 9.35 -3.80 23.79
CA LYS A 38 9.21 -2.50 24.48
C LYS A 38 8.10 -2.55 25.52
N ARG A 39 6.93 -3.08 25.16
CA ARG A 39 5.78 -3.21 26.08
C ARG A 39 6.10 -4.07 27.30
N VAL A 40 6.79 -5.21 27.11
CA VAL A 40 7.21 -6.07 28.22
C VAL A 40 8.22 -5.37 29.12
N LEU A 41 9.23 -4.71 28.54
CA LEU A 41 10.22 -3.94 29.30
C LEU A 41 9.57 -2.83 30.15
N PHE A 42 8.63 -2.08 29.57
CA PHE A 42 7.90 -1.04 30.30
C PHE A 42 7.05 -1.61 31.43
N ARG A 43 6.30 -2.69 31.20
CA ARG A 43 5.51 -3.35 32.26
C ARG A 43 6.39 -3.88 33.40
N MET A 44 7.59 -4.40 33.10
CA MET A 44 8.55 -4.81 34.13
C MET A 44 9.04 -3.61 34.96
N ARG A 45 9.32 -2.48 34.30
CA ARG A 45 9.77 -1.24 34.97
C ARG A 45 8.68 -0.62 35.85
N GLU A 46 7.43 -0.65 35.41
CA GLU A 46 6.27 -0.22 36.22
C GLU A 46 6.07 -1.11 37.47
N GLN A 47 6.45 -2.40 37.40
CA GLN A 47 6.43 -3.31 38.54
C GLN A 47 7.55 -3.07 39.55
N GLU A 48 8.67 -2.48 39.13
CA GLU A 48 9.89 -2.34 39.94
C GLU A 48 10.08 -0.97 40.63
N GLY A 49 9.37 0.10 40.23
CA GLY A 49 9.56 1.39 40.91
C GLY A 49 8.65 2.54 40.49
N ASP A 50 8.00 3.11 41.51
CA ASP A 50 7.43 4.45 41.68
C ASP A 50 6.35 4.94 40.69
N ALA A 51 5.15 5.15 41.23
CA ALA A 51 3.91 5.49 40.53
C ALA A 51 3.76 7.00 40.27
N ILE A 52 4.80 7.66 39.74
CA ILE A 52 4.79 9.11 39.49
C ILE A 52 4.47 9.47 38.04
N ASP A 53 4.78 8.60 37.07
CA ASP A 53 4.52 8.88 35.66
C ASP A 53 3.09 8.45 35.25
N PRO A 54 2.35 9.30 34.48
CA PRO A 54 1.05 8.92 33.95
C PRO A 54 1.19 7.70 33.02
N PRO A 55 0.19 6.80 32.98
CA PRO A 55 0.26 5.60 32.17
C PRO A 55 0.51 5.98 30.71
N LEU A 56 1.58 5.43 30.14
CA LEU A 56 1.87 5.57 28.72
C LEU A 56 0.70 4.93 27.95
N CYS A 57 -0.12 5.77 27.31
CA CYS A 57 -1.16 5.35 26.38
C CYS A 57 -0.52 4.77 25.13
N ILE A 58 0.07 3.57 25.24
CA ILE A 58 0.44 2.77 24.09
C ILE A 58 -0.88 2.41 23.41
N SER A 59 -1.08 2.91 22.19
CA SER A 59 -2.26 2.62 21.38
C SER A 59 -2.34 1.09 21.17
N ASP A 60 -3.10 0.43 22.03
CA ASP A 60 -2.99 -0.99 22.35
C ASP A 60 -3.60 -1.93 21.27
N SER A 61 -3.91 -1.42 20.08
CA SER A 61 -4.93 -2.05 19.24
C SER A 61 -4.45 -2.65 17.91
N ASN A 62 -3.29 -2.25 17.37
CA ASN A 62 -2.95 -2.59 16.00
C ASN A 62 -1.65 -3.40 15.91
N ARG A 63 -1.74 -4.72 16.12
CA ARG A 63 -0.71 -5.65 15.61
C ARG A 63 -0.55 -5.40 14.11
N LEU A 64 0.65 -5.06 13.68
CA LEU A 64 0.95 -4.81 12.27
C LEU A 64 0.98 -6.12 11.50
N PHE A 65 1.42 -7.22 12.12
CA PHE A 65 1.37 -8.56 11.58
C PHE A 65 0.02 -9.23 11.86
N SER A 66 -1.02 -8.76 11.15
CA SER A 66 -2.35 -9.38 11.14
C SER A 66 -2.65 -9.98 9.77
N LEU A 67 -3.64 -10.88 9.70
CA LEU A 67 -4.09 -11.46 8.44
C LEU A 67 -4.67 -10.38 7.52
N GLU A 68 -5.33 -9.38 8.10
CA GLU A 68 -5.89 -8.23 7.42
C GLU A 68 -4.78 -7.38 6.78
N SER A 69 -3.71 -7.10 7.53
CA SER A 69 -2.54 -6.38 7.03
C SER A 69 -1.86 -7.15 5.90
N LEU A 70 -1.66 -8.46 6.06
CA LEU A 70 -1.06 -9.30 5.01
C LEU A 70 -1.93 -9.34 3.75
N LYS A 71 -3.25 -9.48 3.90
CA LYS A 71 -4.19 -9.44 2.78
C LYS A 71 -4.16 -8.09 2.07
N ALA A 72 -4.08 -6.99 2.80
CA ALA A 72 -3.97 -5.65 2.26
C ALA A 72 -2.65 -5.44 1.49
N VAL A 73 -1.52 -5.88 2.04
CA VAL A 73 -0.21 -5.82 1.36
C VAL A 73 -0.23 -6.65 0.08
N TRP A 74 -0.72 -7.89 0.14
CA TRP A 74 -0.82 -8.75 -1.05
C TRP A 74 -1.71 -8.12 -2.13
N HIS A 75 -2.86 -7.57 -1.72
CA HIS A 75 -3.76 -6.86 -2.61
C HIS A 75 -3.08 -5.63 -3.24
N GLY A 76 -2.36 -4.82 -2.45
CA GLY A 76 -1.61 -3.66 -2.92
C GLY A 76 -0.54 -4.03 -3.93
N HIS A 77 0.29 -5.05 -3.64
CA HIS A 77 1.32 -5.53 -4.57
C HIS A 77 0.75 -6.02 -5.90
N LYS A 78 -0.38 -6.76 -5.86
CA LYS A 78 -1.06 -7.19 -7.07
C LYS A 78 -1.60 -6.00 -7.87
N LEU A 79 -2.20 -5.03 -7.18
CA LEU A 79 -2.73 -3.83 -7.81
C LEU A 79 -1.60 -3.03 -8.48
N ASP A 80 -0.49 -2.82 -7.77
CA ASP A 80 0.69 -2.12 -8.27
C ASP A 80 1.28 -2.76 -9.52
N PHE A 81 1.43 -4.08 -9.53
CA PHE A 81 1.96 -4.80 -10.70
C PHE A 81 1.04 -4.72 -11.92
N LEU A 82 -0.27 -4.60 -11.69
CA LEU A 82 -1.27 -4.49 -12.74
C LEU A 82 -1.60 -3.04 -13.11
N LYS A 83 -0.96 -2.04 -12.48
CA LYS A 83 -1.16 -0.63 -12.84
C LYS A 83 -0.75 -0.42 -14.29
N ALA A 84 -1.57 0.29 -15.04
CA ALA A 84 -1.18 0.73 -16.38
C ALA A 84 -0.16 1.88 -16.34
N ALA A 85 -0.25 2.74 -15.31
CA ALA A 85 0.64 3.89 -15.13
C ALA A 85 1.86 3.52 -14.26
N HIS A 86 3.05 3.80 -14.76
CA HIS A 86 4.32 3.63 -14.05
C HIS A 86 5.19 4.88 -14.19
N LEU A 87 6.00 5.18 -13.17
CA LEU A 87 6.94 6.30 -13.23
C LEU A 87 7.93 6.09 -14.40
N GLY A 88 8.24 7.17 -15.12
CA GLY A 88 9.15 7.15 -16.27
C GLY A 88 8.57 6.52 -17.55
N HIS A 89 7.35 5.98 -17.50
CA HIS A 89 6.65 5.45 -18.67
C HIS A 89 5.63 6.47 -19.20
N GLY A 90 5.10 6.22 -20.40
CA GLY A 90 4.03 7.04 -20.98
C GLY A 90 2.80 7.10 -20.06
N ALA A 91 2.29 8.30 -19.81
CA ALA A 91 1.06 8.49 -19.05
C ALA A 91 -0.15 7.93 -19.82
N PRO A 92 -1.00 7.08 -19.21
CA PRO A 92 -2.20 6.58 -19.88
C PRO A 92 -3.15 7.69 -20.29
N ASN A 93 -3.53 7.72 -21.58
CA ASN A 93 -4.45 8.72 -22.12
C ASN A 93 -5.93 8.30 -21.95
N THR A 94 -6.36 8.10 -20.71
CA THR A 94 -7.70 7.62 -20.37
C THR A 94 -8.77 8.68 -20.60
N GLU A 95 -10.01 8.25 -20.81
CA GLU A 95 -11.15 9.13 -21.06
C GLU A 95 -11.59 9.85 -19.78
N VAL A 96 -11.99 11.11 -19.93
CA VAL A 96 -12.58 11.97 -18.90
C VAL A 96 -13.80 12.70 -19.47
N VAL A 97 -14.64 13.24 -18.59
CA VAL A 97 -15.85 13.99 -18.98
C VAL A 97 -15.72 15.42 -18.49
N GLN A 98 -15.87 16.38 -19.40
CA GLN A 98 -15.88 17.80 -19.06
C GLN A 98 -17.21 18.18 -18.41
N LEU A 99 -17.15 18.86 -17.26
CA LEU A 99 -18.33 19.17 -16.44
C LEU A 99 -19.34 20.10 -17.12
N GLN A 100 -18.88 21.11 -17.87
CA GLN A 100 -19.76 22.10 -18.51
C GLN A 100 -20.66 21.47 -19.57
N ASP A 101 -20.07 20.71 -20.50
CA ASP A 101 -20.76 20.27 -21.71
C ASP A 101 -21.02 18.75 -21.73
N GLN A 102 -20.68 18.04 -20.65
CA GLN A 102 -20.65 16.57 -20.57
C GLN A 102 -19.88 15.90 -21.73
N ARG A 103 -18.97 16.64 -22.35
CA ARG A 103 -18.21 16.18 -23.50
C ARG A 103 -17.12 15.22 -23.04
N ARG A 104 -16.97 14.12 -23.78
CA ARG A 104 -15.84 13.20 -23.60
C ARG A 104 -14.56 13.85 -24.11
N SER A 105 -13.52 13.81 -23.29
CA SER A 105 -12.15 14.21 -23.60
C SER A 105 -11.19 13.15 -23.03
N ARG A 106 -9.88 13.36 -23.13
CA ARG A 106 -8.87 12.49 -22.53
C ARG A 106 -7.89 13.29 -21.70
N ILE A 107 -7.20 12.62 -20.77
CA ILE A 107 -6.26 13.26 -19.85
C ILE A 107 -5.21 14.12 -20.58
N LEU A 108 -4.63 13.61 -21.68
CA LEU A 108 -3.54 14.30 -22.37
C LEU A 108 -4.02 15.51 -23.19
N ASP A 109 -5.32 15.67 -23.43
CA ASP A 109 -5.88 16.84 -24.09
C ASP A 109 -5.71 18.13 -23.24
N TYR A 110 -5.48 17.97 -21.93
CA TYR A 110 -5.28 19.08 -20.98
C TYR A 110 -3.81 19.49 -20.83
N VAL A 111 -2.88 18.82 -21.52
CA VAL A 111 -1.46 19.16 -21.51
C VAL A 111 -1.22 20.44 -22.31
N LYS A 112 -0.43 21.36 -21.77
CA LYS A 112 -0.06 22.62 -22.43
C LYS A 112 1.45 22.64 -22.71
N ASP A 113 1.83 22.39 -23.95
CA ASP A 113 3.22 22.32 -24.40
C ASP A 113 4.07 21.41 -23.50
N LYS A 114 5.13 21.96 -22.92
CA LYS A 114 6.07 21.28 -22.01
C LYS A 114 5.74 21.50 -20.53
N ARG A 115 4.61 22.12 -20.19
CA ARG A 115 4.24 22.35 -18.79
C ARG A 115 3.77 21.04 -18.14
N PRO A 116 4.24 20.70 -16.94
CA PRO A 116 3.73 19.55 -16.20
C PRO A 116 2.22 19.67 -15.96
N LEU A 117 1.49 18.60 -16.25
CA LEU A 117 0.08 18.45 -15.89
C LEU A 117 0.00 17.65 -14.58
N ILE A 118 -0.53 18.27 -13.52
CA ILE A 118 -0.73 17.63 -12.22
C ILE A 118 -2.19 17.19 -12.12
N LEU A 119 -2.41 15.91 -11.82
CA LEU A 119 -3.74 15.33 -11.67
C LEU A 119 -4.03 15.09 -10.19
N ASN A 120 -5.22 15.50 -9.75
CA ASN A 120 -5.72 15.22 -8.41
C ASN A 120 -7.08 14.52 -8.53
N PHE A 121 -7.12 13.24 -8.19
CA PHE A 121 -8.32 12.43 -8.21
C PHE A 121 -8.92 12.36 -6.81
N GLY A 122 -10.23 12.60 -6.69
CA GLY A 122 -10.94 12.53 -5.42
C GLY A 122 -12.46 12.58 -5.62
N SER A 123 -13.19 12.32 -4.54
CA SER A 123 -14.65 12.41 -4.45
C SER A 123 -15.06 13.05 -3.12
N CYS A 124 -16.26 13.62 -3.04
CA CYS A 124 -16.76 14.30 -1.83
C CYS A 124 -17.42 13.38 -0.80
N THR A 125 -17.42 12.08 -1.02
CA THR A 125 -17.99 11.05 -0.11
C THR A 125 -17.08 10.77 1.06
#